data_AF-A0A1I0DAA4-F1
#
_entry.id   AF-A0A1I0DAA4-F1
#
_cell.length_a   1.000
_cell.length_b   1.000
_cell.length_c   1.000
_cell.angle_alpha   90.00
_cell.angle_beta   90.00
_cell.angle_gamma   90.00
#
_symmetry.space_group_name_H-M   'P 1'
#
loop_
_entity.id
_entity.type
_entity.pdbx_description
1 polymer ?
#
loop_
_entity_poly.entity_id
_entity_poly.type
_entity_poly.pdbx_seq_one_letter_code
_entity_poly.pdbx_strand_id
1 'polypeptide(L)'
;MEDNLLDKIEGLAGRGLTEQQIKSILKLNCDNDKELTNQIRKSIRRGKALVIADLTNELYKKAKKGDIRAITYMLDNLNNKEGK
;
A
#
# COMPACT_ATOMS: atom_id res chain seq x y z
N MET A 1 11.92 -19.66 -3.61
CA MET A 1 12.39 -19.07 -2.33
C MET A 1 12.24 -17.54 -2.32
N GLU A 2 12.14 -16.89 -3.48
CA GLU A 2 11.95 -15.43 -3.63
C GLU A 2 10.52 -14.93 -3.36
N ASP A 3 9.47 -15.71 -3.66
CA ASP A 3 8.07 -15.29 -3.46
C ASP A 3 7.78 -14.89 -1.99
N ASN A 4 8.35 -15.63 -1.04
CA ASN A 4 8.18 -15.37 0.38
C ASN A 4 8.80 -14.03 0.83
N LEU A 5 9.85 -13.57 0.13
CA LEU A 5 10.49 -12.29 0.45
C LEU A 5 9.65 -11.11 -0.04
N LEU A 6 9.15 -11.18 -1.29
CA LEU A 6 8.31 -10.14 -1.86
C LEU A 6 6.99 -10.01 -1.09
N ASP A 7 6.37 -11.11 -0.69
CA ASP A 7 5.16 -11.11 0.14
C ASP A 7 5.39 -10.45 1.51
N LYS A 8 6.55 -10.69 2.14
CA LYS A 8 6.94 -10.02 3.39
C LYS A 8 7.12 -8.52 3.19
N ILE A 9 7.73 -8.11 2.08
CA ILE A 9 7.88 -6.69 1.72
C ILE A 9 6.51 -6.05 1.52
N GLU A 10 5.60 -6.70 0.80
CA GLU A 10 4.23 -6.22 0.61
C GLU A 10 3.51 -6.03 1.95
N GLY A 11 3.59 -7.02 2.84
CA GLY A 11 2.99 -6.96 4.17
C GLY A 11 3.55 -5.85 5.06
N LEU A 12 4.87 -5.63 5.05
CA LEU A 12 5.50 -4.54 5.80
C LEU A 12 5.16 -3.17 5.19
N ALA A 13 5.13 -3.06 3.85
CA ALA A 13 4.75 -1.84 3.16
C ALA A 13 3.28 -1.46 3.43
N GLY A 14 2.39 -2.44 3.50
CA GLY A 14 0.99 -2.25 3.87
C GLY A 14 0.82 -1.71 5.29
N ARG A 15 1.75 -2.01 6.21
CA ARG A 15 1.79 -1.43 7.57
C ARG A 15 2.36 -0.02 7.62
N GLY A 16 2.72 0.57 6.47
CA GLY A 16 3.22 1.94 6.38
C GLY A 16 4.74 2.09 6.51
N LEU A 17 5.50 1.00 6.54
CA LEU A 17 6.96 1.08 6.64
C LEU A 17 7.59 1.64 5.35
N THR A 18 8.71 2.35 5.52
CA THR A 18 9.50 2.88 4.40
C THR A 18 10.42 1.81 3.80
N GLU A 19 10.89 2.02 2.57
CA GLU A 19 11.85 1.11 1.91
C GLU A 19 13.09 0.87 2.78
N GLN A 20 13.64 1.92 3.42
CA GLN A 20 14.80 1.79 4.30
C GLN A 20 14.50 0.97 5.56
N GLN A 21 13.34 1.15 6.18
CA GLN A 21 12.93 0.36 7.35
C GLN A 21 12.75 -1.11 6.97
N ILE A 22 12.13 -1.38 5.82
CA ILE A 22 11.93 -2.74 5.30
C ILE A 22 13.27 -3.40 4.99
N LYS A 23 14.19 -2.70 4.29
CA LYS A 23 15.54 -3.19 4.01
C LYS A 23 16.30 -3.51 5.31
N SER A 24 16.19 -2.64 6.31
CA SER A 24 16.82 -2.84 7.63
C SER A 24 16.29 -4.09 8.35
N ILE A 25 14.97 -4.26 8.43
CA ILE A 25 14.32 -5.41 9.10
C ILE A 25 14.67 -6.72 8.41
N LEU A 26 14.63 -6.73 7.08
CA LEU A 26 14.86 -7.94 6.28
C LEU A 26 16.35 -8.17 5.97
N LYS A 27 17.24 -7.30 6.47
CA LYS A 27 18.69 -7.31 6.22
C LYS A 27 19.02 -7.39 4.73
N LEU A 28 18.27 -6.66 3.90
CA LEU A 28 18.46 -6.64 2.45
C LEU A 28 19.55 -5.65 2.07
N ASN A 29 20.55 -6.14 1.35
CA ASN A 29 21.52 -5.30 0.66
C ASN A 29 21.38 -5.54 -0.85
N CYS A 30 20.56 -4.72 -1.50
CA CYS A 30 20.26 -4.84 -2.94
C CYS A 30 20.77 -3.66 -3.75
N ASP A 31 21.56 -2.75 -3.17
CA ASP A 31 21.91 -1.48 -3.82
C ASP A 31 22.78 -1.68 -5.07
N ASN A 32 23.47 -2.82 -5.16
CA ASN A 32 24.26 -3.22 -6.32
C ASN A 32 23.45 -4.01 -7.37
N ASP A 33 22.21 -4.40 -7.05
CA ASP A 33 21.31 -5.14 -7.94
C ASP A 33 20.08 -4.27 -8.28
N LYS A 34 20.11 -3.68 -9.48
CA LYS A 34 19.04 -2.82 -9.98
C LYS A 34 17.73 -3.58 -10.19
N GLU A 35 17.80 -4.84 -10.61
CA GLU A 35 16.60 -5.63 -10.90
C GLU A 35 15.89 -5.99 -9.60
N LEU A 36 16.63 -6.51 -8.62
CA LEU A 36 16.11 -6.80 -7.29
C LEU A 36 15.56 -5.52 -6.62
N THR A 37 16.26 -4.40 -6.75
CA THR A 37 15.77 -3.11 -6.22
C THR A 37 14.45 -2.68 -6.86
N ASN A 38 14.30 -2.87 -8.17
CA ASN A 38 13.06 -2.56 -8.87
C ASN A 38 11.90 -3.47 -8.42
N GLN A 39 12.17 -4.76 -8.23
CA GLN A 39 11.19 -5.72 -7.73
C GLN A 39 10.73 -5.36 -6.31
N ILE A 40 11.66 -5.05 -5.40
CA ILE A 40 11.35 -4.58 -4.04
C ILE A 40 10.46 -3.34 -4.10
N ARG A 41 10.82 -2.33 -4.91
CA ARG A 41 10.02 -1.10 -5.06
C ARG A 41 8.64 -1.36 -5.64
N LYS A 42 8.50 -2.35 -6.54
CA LYS A 42 7.21 -2.75 -7.10
C LYS A 42 6.34 -3.40 -6.03
N SER A 43 6.90 -4.32 -5.23
CA SER A 43 6.21 -4.93 -4.09
C SER A 43 5.80 -3.89 -3.04
N ILE A 44 6.66 -2.92 -2.70
CA ILE A 44 6.28 -1.83 -1.77
C ILE A 44 5.07 -1.05 -2.30
N ARG A 45 5.08 -0.67 -3.59
CA ARG A 45 3.95 0.04 -4.21
C ARG A 45 2.68 -0.79 -4.19
N ARG A 46 2.78 -2.09 -4.49
CA ARG A 46 1.65 -3.02 -4.47
C ARG A 46 1.07 -3.19 -3.06
N GLY A 47 1.91 -3.43 -2.05
CA GLY A 47 1.48 -3.57 -0.66
C GLY A 47 0.73 -2.34 -0.15
N LYS A 48 1.22 -1.13 -0.46
CA LYS A 48 0.52 0.12 -0.14
C LYS A 48 -0.82 0.24 -0.86
N ALA A 49 -0.86 -0.08 -2.15
CA ALA A 49 -2.09 -0.01 -2.94
C ALA A 49 -3.16 -0.99 -2.43
N LEU A 50 -2.77 -2.21 -2.04
CA LEU A 50 -3.67 -3.22 -1.48
C LEU A 50 -4.32 -2.72 -0.18
N VAL A 51 -3.52 -2.21 0.76
CA VAL A 51 -4.07 -1.69 2.02
C VAL A 51 -4.98 -0.48 1.81
N ILE A 52 -4.64 0.42 0.87
CA ILE A 52 -5.53 1.53 0.51
C ILE A 52 -6.84 1.00 -0.07
N ALA A 53 -6.80 -0.01 -0.94
CA ALA A 53 -8.00 -0.63 -1.50
C ALA A 53 -8.87 -1.27 -0.41
N ASP A 54 -8.26 -2.01 0.52
CA ASP A 54 -8.97 -2.63 1.65
C ASP A 54 -9.63 -1.58 2.56
N LEU A 55 -8.89 -0.53 2.93
CA LEU A 55 -9.44 0.58 3.71
C LEU A 55 -10.57 1.31 2.99
N THR A 56 -10.43 1.50 1.68
CA THR A 56 -11.47 2.14 0.85
C THR A 56 -12.72 1.27 0.78
N ASN A 57 -12.57 -0.04 0.65
CA ASN A 57 -13.69 -0.98 0.66
C ASN A 57 -14.43 -0.96 2.00
N GLU A 58 -13.71 -0.94 3.13
CA GLU A 58 -14.32 -0.83 4.45
C GLU A 58 -15.00 0.52 4.67
N LEU A 59 -14.40 1.62 4.22
CA LEU A 59 -15.02 2.95 4.24
C LEU A 59 -16.31 2.98 3.42
N TYR A 60 -16.31 2.38 2.22
CA TYR A 60 -17.51 2.28 1.39
C TYR A 60 -18.62 1.48 2.08
N LYS A 61 -18.29 0.36 2.75
CA LYS A 61 -19.27 -0.41 3.54
C LYS A 61 -19.85 0.42 4.68
N LYS A 62 -19.03 1.23 5.38
CA LYS A 62 -19.50 2.15 6.42
C LYS A 62 -20.40 3.25 5.86
N ALA A 63 -20.01 3.83 4.72
CA ALA A 63 -20.80 4.84 4.04
C ALA A 63 -22.19 4.30 3.64
N LYS A 64 -22.26 3.08 3.10
CA LYS A 64 -23.54 2.40 2.80
C LYS A 64 -24.44 2.18 4.03
N LYS A 65 -23.86 2.12 5.23
CA LYS A 65 -24.60 2.00 6.49
C LYS A 65 -25.00 3.35 7.09
N GLY A 66 -24.72 4.47 6.41
CA GLY A 66 -25.08 5.80 6.87
C GLY A 66 -24.04 6.50 7.75
N ASP A 67 -22.80 6.00 7.81
CA ASP A 67 -21.72 6.75 8.49
C ASP A 67 -21.39 8.01 7.69
N ILE A 68 -21.84 9.16 8.22
CA ILE A 68 -21.73 10.47 7.58
C ILE A 68 -20.26 10.80 7.27
N ARG A 69 -19.32 10.48 8.17
CA ARG A 69 -17.89 10.78 7.95
C ARG A 69 -17.33 9.96 6.80
N ALA A 70 -17.72 8.68 6.71
CA ALA A 70 -17.31 7.84 5.59
C ALA A 70 -17.93 8.30 4.26
N ILE A 71 -19.19 8.76 4.27
CA ILE A 71 -19.86 9.33 3.10
C ILE A 71 -19.12 10.58 2.62
N THR A 72 -18.88 11.56 3.51
CA THR A 72 -18.17 12.80 3.17
C THR A 72 -16.79 12.50 2.58
N TYR A 73 -16.01 11.66 3.25
CA TYR A 73 -14.68 11.28 2.77
C TYR A 73 -14.71 10.65 1.37
N MET A 74 -15.67 9.75 1.10
CA MET A 74 -15.79 9.09 -0.20
C MET A 74 -16.21 10.07 -1.30
N LEU A 75 -17.15 10.98 -1.03
CA LEU A 75 -17.59 11.99 -1.99
C LEU A 75 -16.45 12.95 -2.34
N ASP A 76 -15.71 13.44 -1.35
CA ASP A 76 -14.56 14.32 -1.58
C ASP A 76 -13.49 13.60 -2.42
N ASN A 77 -13.18 12.34 -2.12
CA ASN A 77 -12.19 11.57 -2.87
C ASN A 77 -12.62 11.23 -4.31
N LEU A 78 -13.92 11.06 -4.57
CA LEU A 78 -14.44 10.80 -5.91
C LEU A 78 -14.43 12.08 -6.76
N ASN A 79 -14.91 13.18 -6.21
CA ASN A 79 -14.97 14.47 -6.90
C ASN A 79 -13.57 15.01 -7.24
N ASN A 80 -12.59 14.78 -6.37
CA ASN A 80 -11.19 15.20 -6.62
C ASN A 80 -10.48 14.40 -7.73
N LYS A 81 -11.03 13.25 -8.17
CA LYS A 81 -10.46 12.48 -9.28
C LYS A 81 -10.91 12.97 -10.66
N GLU A 82 -12.01 13.71 -10.74
CA GLU A 82 -12.51 14.27 -12.01
C GLU A 82 -11.91 15.65 -12.33
N GLY A 83 -11.16 16.25 -11.40
CA GLY A 83 -10.58 17.58 -11.52
C GLY A 83 -9.07 17.65 -11.78
N LYS A 84 -8.41 16.56 -12.19
CA LYS A 84 -6.98 16.52 -12.53
C LYS A 84 -6.73 15.93 -13.90
#